data_AF-A0A1I2UZV6-F1
#
_entry.id   AF-A0A1I2UZV6-F1
#
_cell.length_a   1.000
_cell.length_b   1.000
_cell.length_c   1.000
_cell.angle_alpha   90.00
_cell.angle_beta   90.00
_cell.angle_gamma   90.00
#
_symmetry.space_group_name_H-M   'P 1'
#
loop_
_entity.id
_entity.type
_entity.pdbx_description
1 polymer ?
#
loop_
_entity_poly.entity_id
_entity_poly.type
_entity_poly.pdbx_seq_one_letter_code
_entity_poly.pdbx_strand_id
1 'polypeptide(L)' 'MDDKANLTKYVCEDCGLAFWADAGDDPRFCPFCERALIKPAK' A
#
# COMPACT_ATOMS: atom_id res chain seq x y z
N MET A 1 22.03 -0.94 12.66
CA MET A 1 21.26 -0.18 11.66
C MET A 1 20.38 -1.23 11.01
N ASP A 2 19.22 -1.47 11.58
CA ASP A 2 18.40 -2.65 11.27
C ASP A 2 17.01 -2.17 10.90
N ASP A 3 16.97 -1.43 9.78
CA ASP A 3 15.76 -0.96 9.13
C ASP A 3 15.20 -2.11 8.27
N LYS A 4 14.61 -3.11 8.94
CA LYS A 4 13.79 -4.12 8.28
C LYS A 4 12.46 -3.45 7.91
N ALA A 5 12.45 -2.71 6.81
CA ALA A 5 11.23 -2.19 6.21
C ALA A 5 10.32 -3.39 5.89
N ASN A 6 9.29 -3.61 6.72
CA ASN A 6 8.29 -4.65 6.51
C ASN A 6 7.32 -4.13 5.46
N LEU A 7 7.78 -4.07 4.21
CA LEU A 7 6.95 -3.55 3.13
C LEU A 7 5.82 -4.54 2.83
N THR A 8 4.58 -4.10 3.04
CA THR A 8 3.37 -4.80 2.64
C THR A 8 2.98 -4.38 1.23
N LYS A 9 2.63 -5.36 0.40
CA LYS A 9 2.16 -5.10 -0.97
C LYS A 9 0.66 -4.81 -0.94
N TYR A 10 0.28 -3.66 -1.46
CA TYR A 10 -1.11 -3.25 -1.64
C TYR A 10 -1.44 -3.17 -3.13
N VAL A 11 -2.68 -3.48 -3.51
CA VAL A 11 -3.11 -3.49 -4.91
C VAL A 11 -4.42 -2.73 -5.03
N CYS A 12 -4.35 -1.51 -5.56
CA CYS A 12 -5.46 -0.60 -5.85
C CYS A 12 -6.64 -1.32 -6.53
N GLU A 13 -7.80 -1.51 -5.89
CA GLU A 13 -8.99 -2.08 -6.57
C GLU A 13 -9.53 -1.16 -7.67
N ASP A 14 -9.25 0.14 -7.57
CA ASP A 14 -9.77 1.12 -8.51
C ASP A 14 -8.96 1.21 -9.81
N CYS A 15 -7.65 1.30 -9.65
CA CYS A 15 -6.69 1.48 -10.72
C CYS A 15 -5.95 0.19 -11.11
N GLY A 16 -6.07 -0.87 -10.31
CA GLY A 16 -5.40 -2.16 -10.50
C GLY A 16 -3.90 -2.16 -10.23
N LEU A 17 -3.32 -1.01 -9.85
CA LEU A 17 -1.87 -0.87 -9.65
C LEU A 17 -1.44 -1.39 -8.29
N ALA A 18 -0.35 -2.16 -8.29
CA ALA A 18 0.30 -2.65 -7.09
C ALA A 18 1.41 -1.70 -6.63
N PHE A 19 1.50 -1.43 -5.33
CA PHE A 19 2.58 -0.69 -4.71
C PHE A 19 2.97 -1.31 -3.36
N TRP A 20 4.13 -0.91 -2.86
CA TRP A 20 4.68 -1.38 -1.60
C TRP A 20 4.66 -0.23 -0.60
N ALA A 21 4.09 -0.45 0.58
CA ALA A 21 4.07 0.52 1.67
C ALA A 21 4.56 -0.16 2.95
N ASP A 22 5.13 0.60 3.87
CA ASP A 22 5.59 0.04 5.14
C ASP A 22 4.41 -0.50 5.96
N ALA A 23 4.59 -1.63 6.65
CA ALA A 23 3.53 -2.22 7.47
C ALA A 23 3.07 -1.30 8.63
N GLY A 24 3.86 -0.30 9.01
CA GLY A 24 3.47 0.74 9.96
C GLY A 24 2.82 1.97 9.33
N ASP A 25 2.99 2.17 8.03
CA ASP A 25 2.35 3.25 7.28
C ASP A 25 1.13 2.66 6.57
N ASP A 26 0.00 2.57 7.29
CA ASP A 26 -1.28 2.17 6.70
C ASP A 26 -1.56 3.11 5.51
N PRO A 27 -1.35 2.65 4.27
CA PRO A 27 -1.52 3.54 3.14
C PRO A 27 -3.04 3.72 3.04
N ARG A 28 -3.50 4.94 3.34
CA ARG A 28 -4.92 5.30 3.23
C ARG A 28 -5.30 5.75 1.82
N PHE A 29 -4.31 6.09 0.98
CA PHE A 29 -4.50 6.59 -0.39
C PHE A 29 -3.55 5.92 -1.38
N CYS A 30 -4.08 5.58 -2.56
CA CYS A 30 -3.27 5.06 -3.65
C CYS A 30 -2.39 6.17 -4.24
N PRO A 31 -1.06 6.01 -4.33
CA PRO A 31 -0.18 7.06 -4.85
C PRO A 31 -0.36 7.35 -6.34
N PHE A 32 -1.08 6.50 -7.08
CA PHE A 32 -1.27 6.64 -8.52
C PHE A 32 -2.57 7.36 -8.90
N CYS A 33 -3.65 7.09 -8.18
CA CYS A 33 -4.99 7.62 -8.50
C CYS A 33 -5.58 8.47 -7.37
N GLU A 34 -4.83 8.68 -6.29
CA GLU A 34 -5.19 9.49 -5.11
C GLU A 34 -6.53 9.09 -4.46
N ARG A 35 -7.08 7.92 -4.82
CA ARG A 35 -8.30 7.36 -4.21
C ARG A 35 -7.99 6.61 -2.93
N ALA A 36 -8.94 6.68 -1.98
CA ALA A 36 -8.85 6.05 -0.68
C ALA A 36 -8.78 4.51 -0.79
N LEU A 37 -7.84 3.89 -0.07
CA LEU A 37 -7.38 2.52 -0.27
C LEU A 37 -8.34 1.45 0.26
N ILE A 38 -9.04 0.82 -0.69
CA ILE A 38 -9.04 -0.62 -1.03
C ILE A 38 -8.33 -1.61 -0.09
N LYS A 39 -9.03 -2.71 0.16
CA LYS A 39 -8.81 -3.65 1.28
C LYS A 39 -7.39 -4.25 1.32
N PRO A 40 -6.85 -4.58 2.51
CA PRO A 40 -5.61 -5.35 2.60
C PRO A 40 -5.75 -6.66 1.81
N ALA A 41 -4.82 -6.92 0.90
CA ALA A 41 -4.77 -8.17 0.16
C ALA A 41 -4.49 -9.29 1.17
N LYS A 42 -5.54 -10.07 1.48
CA LYS A 42 -5.52 -11.16 2.45
C LYS A 42 -4.64 -12.32 1.98
#